data_AF-A0A1B6EUA5-F1
#
_entry.id   AF-A0A1B6EUA5-F1
#
_cell.length_a   1.000
_cell.length_b   1.000
_cell.length_c   1.000
_cell.angle_alpha   90.00
_cell.angle_beta   90.00
_cell.angle_gamma   90.00
#
_symmetry.space_group_name_H-M   'P 1'
#
loop_
_entity.id
_entity.type
_entity.pdbx_description
1 polymer ?
#
loop_
_entity_poly.entity_id
_entity_poly.type
_entity_poly.pdbx_seq_one_letter_code
_entity_poly.pdbx_strand_id
1 'polypeptide(L)'
;ERIVTLLNVDRRSTGTFKCEVSADAPLFHTEIQSAVLRVVDVPVGEPEIATEKLRYASGEQIQVNCTAPPSHPAVNITWYLNNHQEKAEYTVATLGGLEQALSVLSL
;
A
#
# COMPACT_ATOMS: atom_id res chain seq x y z
N GLU A 1 28.96 -11.72 -13.78
CA GLU A 1 27.50 -11.55 -13.65
C GLU A 1 27.01 -10.64 -14.77
N ARG A 2 25.89 -10.95 -15.43
CA ARG A 2 25.25 -10.04 -16.39
C ARG A 2 24.11 -9.33 -15.65
N ILE A 3 24.17 -8.00 -15.60
CA ILE A 3 23.18 -7.16 -14.90
C ILE A 3 22.31 -6.48 -15.95
N VAL A 4 20.99 -6.53 -15.75
CA VAL A 4 20.02 -5.75 -16.52
C VAL A 4 19.47 -4.67 -15.62
N THR A 5 19.54 -3.43 -16.05
CA THR A 5 18.99 -2.28 -15.32
C THR A 5 17.73 -1.79 -16.01
N LEU A 6 16.63 -1.71 -15.27
CA LEU A 6 15.39 -1.08 -15.73
C LEU A 6 15.48 0.41 -15.46
N LEU A 7 15.27 1.23 -16.48
CA LEU A 7 15.28 2.70 -16.41
C LEU A 7 13.87 3.22 -16.66
N ASN A 8 13.53 4.40 -16.10
CA ASN A 8 12.23 5.04 -16.26
C ASN A 8 11.04 4.14 -15.86
N VAL A 9 11.20 3.45 -14.72
CA VAL A 9 10.18 2.55 -14.16
C VAL A 9 8.98 3.38 -13.67
N ASP A 10 7.78 2.97 -14.08
CA ASP A 10 6.50 3.57 -13.68
C ASP A 10 5.51 2.50 -13.15
N ARG A 11 4.33 2.90 -12.69
CA ARG A 11 3.30 1.95 -12.22
C ARG A 11 2.97 0.83 -13.21
N ARG A 12 3.00 1.13 -14.52
CA ARG A 12 2.69 0.17 -15.60
C ARG A 12 3.79 -0.86 -15.78
N SER A 13 4.97 -0.61 -15.23
CA SER A 13 6.11 -1.52 -15.22
C SER A 13 5.98 -2.63 -14.16
N THR A 14 4.97 -2.57 -13.28
CA THR A 14 4.65 -3.65 -12.33
C THR A 14 4.32 -4.93 -13.08
N GLY A 15 4.97 -6.04 -12.71
CA GLY A 15 4.75 -7.33 -13.34
C GLY A 15 5.80 -8.38 -12.97
N THR A 16 5.68 -9.55 -13.59
CA THR A 16 6.63 -10.66 -13.41
C THR A 16 7.74 -10.56 -14.44
N PHE A 17 8.97 -10.35 -13.98
CA PHE A 17 10.17 -10.35 -14.80
C PHE A 17 10.81 -11.73 -14.77
N LYS A 18 11.34 -12.16 -15.92
CA LYS A 18 11.94 -13.49 -16.08
C LYS A 18 13.32 -13.40 -16.69
N CYS A 19 14.23 -14.20 -16.17
CA CYS A 19 15.51 -14.48 -16.79
C CYS A 19 15.43 -15.89 -17.39
N GLU A 20 15.72 -16.00 -18.69
CA GLU A 20 15.67 -17.26 -19.43
C GLU A 20 17.07 -17.57 -19.97
N VAL A 21 17.52 -18.80 -19.77
CA VAL A 21 18.76 -19.33 -20.33
C VAL A 21 18.44 -20.60 -21.10
N SER A 22 18.73 -20.61 -22.39
CA SER A 22 18.46 -21.74 -23.29
C SER A 22 19.78 -22.30 -23.83
N ALA A 23 19.97 -23.61 -23.69
CA ALA A 23 21.07 -24.36 -24.29
C ALA A 23 20.73 -24.75 -25.74
N ASP A 24 21.74 -24.72 -26.62
CA ASP A 24 21.59 -25.11 -28.02
C ASP A 24 21.74 -26.64 -28.21
N ALA A 25 21.68 -27.09 -29.46
CA ALA A 25 21.82 -28.50 -29.84
C ALA A 25 23.01 -29.19 -29.14
N PRO A 26 22.89 -30.48 -28.77
CA PRO A 26 21.78 -31.40 -29.08
C PRO A 26 20.70 -31.50 -27.97
N LEU A 27 20.89 -30.86 -26.81
CA LEU A 27 20.08 -31.13 -25.61
C LEU A 27 18.88 -30.18 -25.45
N PHE A 28 18.88 -29.00 -26.07
CA PHE A 28 17.80 -28.01 -26.06
C PHE A 28 17.07 -27.90 -24.70
N HIS A 29 17.78 -27.46 -23.67
CA HIS A 29 17.23 -27.25 -22.33
C HIS A 29 17.06 -25.76 -22.05
N THR A 30 15.94 -25.37 -21.45
CA THR A 30 15.66 -23.98 -21.07
C THR A 30 15.38 -23.89 -19.58
N GLU A 31 16.16 -23.05 -18.88
CA GLU A 31 15.88 -22.69 -17.49
C GLU A 31 15.34 -21.27 -17.40
N ILE A 32 14.30 -21.12 -16.57
CA ILE A 32 13.63 -19.84 -16.35
C ILE A 32 13.57 -19.58 -14.85
N GLN A 33 14.05 -18.41 -14.44
CA GLN A 33 13.80 -17.87 -13.11
C GLN A 33 12.93 -16.63 -13.23
N SER A 34 12.03 -16.44 -12.27
CA SER A 34 11.05 -15.34 -12.29
C SER A 34 11.01 -14.60 -10.96
N ALA A 35 10.78 -13.29 -11.02
CA ALA A 35 10.56 -12.44 -9.84
C ALA A 35 9.45 -11.43 -10.14
N VAL A 36 8.72 -10.99 -9.10
CA VAL A 36 7.68 -9.98 -9.22
C VAL A 36 8.26 -8.61 -8.86
N LEU A 37 8.19 -7.66 -9.79
CA LEU A 37 8.47 -6.25 -9.55
C LEU A 37 7.13 -5.54 -9.31
N ARG A 38 7.05 -4.78 -8.22
CA ARG A 38 5.90 -3.94 -7.90
C ARG A 38 6.36 -2.53 -7.63
N VAL A 39 5.84 -1.60 -8.43
CA VAL A 39 6.13 -0.18 -8.34
C VAL A 39 5.05 0.45 -7.49
N VAL A 40 5.44 1.18 -6.45
CA VAL A 40 4.54 1.76 -5.48
C VAL A 40 4.72 3.27 -5.41
N ASP A 41 3.61 3.98 -5.21
CA ASP A 41 3.62 5.40 -4.87
C ASP A 41 3.43 5.52 -3.36
N VAL A 42 4.50 5.91 -2.68
CA VAL A 42 4.51 6.10 -1.24
C VAL A 42 3.72 7.38 -0.91
N PRO A 43 2.81 7.35 0.09
CA PRO A 43 2.11 8.56 0.52
C PRO A 43 3.12 9.63 0.96
N VAL A 44 2.90 10.87 0.54
CA VAL A 44 3.73 12.00 0.98
C VAL A 44 3.08 12.64 2.20
N GLY A 45 3.70 12.47 3.36
CA GLY A 45 3.21 12.98 4.64
C GLY A 45 2.71 11.89 5.58
N GLU A 46 2.11 12.32 6.68
CA GLU A 46 1.57 11.44 7.73
C GLU A 46 0.04 11.39 7.65
N PRO A 47 -0.59 10.30 8.14
CA PRO A 47 -2.04 10.27 8.27
C PRO A 47 -2.51 11.28 9.31
N GLU A 48 -3.62 11.97 8.99
CA GLU A 48 -4.21 12.97 9.86
C GLU A 48 -5.39 12.40 10.63
N ILE A 49 -5.43 12.65 11.94
CA ILE A 49 -6.53 12.27 12.81
C ILE A 49 -7.39 13.50 13.10
N ALA A 50 -8.68 13.39 12.81
CA ALA A 50 -9.68 14.42 13.07
C ALA A 50 -10.78 13.88 13.99
N THR A 51 -11.20 14.70 14.95
CA THR A 51 -12.35 14.46 15.83
C THR A 51 -13.39 15.56 15.62
N GLU A 52 -14.66 15.26 15.92
CA GLU A 52 -15.71 16.28 15.86
C GLU A 52 -15.56 17.33 16.98
N LYS A 53 -15.07 16.90 18.15
CA LYS A 53 -14.96 17.74 19.36
C LYS A 53 -13.58 17.60 19.99
N LEU A 54 -13.15 18.68 20.65
CA LEU A 54 -11.93 18.71 21.46
C LEU A 54 -12.11 18.07 22.84
N ARG A 55 -13.35 17.98 23.33
CA ARG A 55 -13.70 17.45 24.65
C ARG A 55 -15.02 16.70 24.57
N TYR A 56 -15.10 15.57 25.27
CA TYR A 56 -16.27 14.71 25.34
C TYR A 56 -16.68 14.53 26.80
N ALA A 57 -17.98 14.44 27.04
CA ALA A 57 -18.51 14.08 28.34
C ALA A 57 -18.37 12.57 28.58
N SER A 58 -18.39 12.15 29.84
CA SER A 58 -18.39 10.73 30.19
C SER A 58 -19.65 10.04 29.62
N GLY A 59 -19.45 8.97 28.85
CA GLY A 59 -20.53 8.20 28.21
C GLY A 59 -21.00 8.75 26.87
N GLU A 60 -20.39 9.82 26.37
CA GLU A 60 -20.63 10.33 25.02
C GLU A 60 -19.91 9.45 23.98
N GLN A 61 -20.57 9.20 22.85
CA GLN A 61 -19.95 8.49 21.73
C GLN A 61 -18.91 9.36 21.03
N ILE A 62 -17.78 8.78 20.70
CA ILE A 62 -16.65 9.46 20.06
C ILE A 62 -16.46 8.87 18.68
N GLN A 63 -16.46 9.73 17.66
CA GLN A 63 -16.09 9.35 16.30
C GLN A 63 -14.76 10.03 15.93
N VAL A 64 -13.79 9.21 15.53
CA VAL A 64 -12.44 9.64 15.16
C VAL A 64 -12.15 9.18 13.74
N ASN A 65 -11.80 10.12 12.87
CA ASN A 65 -11.48 9.85 11.49
C ASN A 65 -9.97 9.96 11.27
N CYS A 66 -9.38 8.94 10.66
CA CYS A 66 -8.00 8.94 10.21
C CYS A 66 -7.99 8.93 8.68
N THR A 67 -7.31 9.91 8.09
CA THR A 67 -7.16 10.03 6.63
C THR A 67 -5.69 9.97 6.28
N ALA A 68 -5.30 8.95 5.52
CA ALA A 68 -3.94 8.87 4.99
C ALA A 68 -3.81 9.66 3.68
N PRO A 69 -2.63 10.22 3.36
CA PRO A 69 -2.39 10.78 2.04
C PRO A 69 -2.58 9.73 0.92
N PRO A 70 -2.97 10.14 -0.31
CA PRO A 70 -3.13 9.22 -1.43
C PRO A 70 -1.82 8.48 -1.76
N SER A 71 -1.94 7.18 -2.08
CA SER A 71 -0.81 6.27 -2.32
C SER A 71 -1.18 5.19 -3.34
N HIS A 72 -0.22 4.38 -3.78
CA HIS A 72 -0.51 3.18 -4.56
C HIS A 72 0.42 2.03 -4.15
N PRO A 73 -0.11 0.92 -3.60
CA PRO A 73 -1.51 0.70 -3.22
C PRO A 73 -1.95 1.60 -2.05
N ALA A 74 -3.24 1.58 -1.73
CA ALA A 74 -3.76 2.14 -0.49
C ALA A 74 -3.00 1.60 0.74
N VAL A 75 -2.73 2.49 1.69
CA VAL A 75 -2.10 2.12 2.96
C VAL A 75 -3.08 1.47 3.93
N ASN A 76 -2.55 0.61 4.79
CA ASN A 76 -3.31 0.04 5.90
C ASN A 76 -3.31 1.02 7.08
N ILE A 77 -4.49 1.27 7.65
CA ILE A 77 -4.64 2.05 8.89
C ILE A 77 -4.95 1.08 10.03
N THR A 78 -4.27 1.25 11.17
CA THR A 78 -4.51 0.45 12.38
C THR A 78 -4.61 1.38 13.58
N TRP A 79 -5.67 1.21 14.36
CA TRP A 79 -5.94 2.02 15.54
C TRP A 79 -5.41 1.35 16.80
N TYR A 80 -4.80 2.15 17.67
CA TYR A 80 -4.41 1.73 19.01
C TYR A 80 -4.98 2.72 20.03
N LEU A 81 -5.78 2.22 20.97
CA LEU A 81 -6.25 2.98 22.13
C LEU A 81 -5.61 2.38 23.38
N ASN A 82 -4.86 3.18 24.13
CA ASN A 82 -4.15 2.71 25.34
C ASN A 82 -3.31 1.45 25.09
N ASN A 83 -2.65 1.37 23.94
CA ASN A 83 -1.84 0.22 23.50
C ASN A 83 -2.62 -1.06 23.16
N HIS A 84 -3.95 -1.00 23.06
CA HIS A 84 -4.81 -2.07 22.56
C HIS A 84 -5.26 -1.76 21.14
N GLN A 85 -5.18 -2.75 20.25
CA GLN A 85 -5.62 -2.60 18.88
C GLN A 85 -7.15 -2.61 18.81
N GLU A 86 -7.72 -1.57 18.20
CA GLU A 86 -9.17 -1.42 18.04
C GLU A 86 -9.61 -1.75 16.61
N LYS A 87 -10.84 -2.26 16.49
CA LYS A 87 -11.48 -2.45 15.19
C LYS A 87 -12.13 -1.15 14.75
N ALA A 88 -11.91 -0.80 13.50
CA ALA A 88 -12.44 0.40 12.89
C ALA A 88 -12.98 0.09 11.49
N GLU A 89 -13.86 0.95 11.01
CA GLU A 89 -14.30 0.90 9.62
C GLU A 89 -13.17 1.40 8.72
N TYR A 90 -12.99 0.79 7.55
CA TYR A 90 -11.94 1.12 6.60
C TYR A 90 -12.53 1.22 5.20
N THR A 91 -12.21 2.31 4.51
CA THR A 91 -12.64 2.58 3.14
C THR A 91 -11.50 3.17 2.32
N VAL A 92 -11.58 3.00 1.00
CA VAL A 92 -10.59 3.55 0.06
C VAL A 92 -11.32 4.40 -0.97
N ALA A 93 -10.84 5.61 -1.17
CA ALA A 93 -11.28 6.51 -2.23
C ALA A 93 -10.21 6.62 -3.32
N THR A 94 -10.61 6.60 -4.59
CA THR A 94 -9.67 6.79 -5.71
C THR A 94 -9.59 8.27 -6.09
N LEU A 95 -8.39 8.85 -6.04
CA LEU A 95 -8.12 10.25 -6.37
C LEU A 95 -6.99 10.34 -7.39
N GLY A 96 -7.30 10.72 -8.64
CA GLY A 96 -6.28 10.94 -9.67
C GLY A 96 -5.41 9.72 -10.00
N GLY A 97 -5.94 8.50 -9.83
CA GLY A 97 -5.21 7.25 -10.01
C GLY A 97 -4.36 6.82 -8.81
N LEU A 98 -4.41 7.55 -7.70
CA LEU A 98 -3.95 7.13 -6.38
C LEU A 98 -5.14 6.70 -5.52
N GLU A 99 -4.84 5.99 -4.46
CA GLU A 99 -5.79 5.43 -3.50
C GLU A 99 -5.58 6.09 -2.14
N GLN A 100 -6.61 6.78 -1.65
CA GLN A 100 -6.64 7.42 -0.35
C GLN A 100 -7.35 6.52 0.64
N ALA A 101 -6.68 6.15 1.73
CA ALA A 101 -7.26 5.33 2.78
C ALA A 101 -7.92 6.21 3.85
N LEU A 102 -9.15 5.86 4.22
CA LEU A 102 -9.90 6.48 5.31
C LEU A 102 -10.33 5.42 6.30
N SER A 103 -10.19 5.72 7.59
CA SER A 103 -10.66 4.84 8.66
C SER A 103 -11.37 5.60 9.75
N VAL A 104 -12.46 5.02 10.24
CA VAL A 104 -13.35 5.63 11.24
C VAL A 104 -13.39 4.72 12.46
N LEU A 105 -12.91 5.22 13.60
CA LEU A 105 -13.01 4.58 14.89
C LEU A 105 -14.18 5.19 15.68
N SER A 106 -15.08 4.33 16.16
CA SER A 106 -16.22 4.72 17.00
C SER A 106 -16.05 4.10 18.38
N LEU A 107 -16.01 4.94 19.43
CA LEU A 107 -15.83 4.57 20.84
C LEU A 107 -17.04 4.95 21.69
#